data_AF-A0A452Z347-F1
#
_entry.id   AF-A0A452Z347-F1
#
_cell.length_a   1.000
_cell.length_b   1.000
_cell.length_c   1.000
_cell.angle_alpha   90.00
_cell.angle_beta   90.00
_cell.angle_gamma   90.00
#
_symmetry.space_group_name_H-M   'P 1'
#
loop_
_entity.id
_entity.type
_entity.pdbx_description
1 polymer ?
#
loop_
_entity_poly.entity_id
_entity_poly.type
_entity_poly.pdbx_seq_one_letter_code
_entity_poly.pdbx_strand_id
1 'polypeptide(L)' 'MYIDVINSSSIPTSKHVWTVKVPLKIKVFMWFVHKQVILTKDNLIKRNWTGPTRCSFCDRDETIKHLFFDC' A
#
# COMPACT_ATOMS: atom_id res chain seq x y z
N MET A 1 15.44 15.61 -23.19
CA MET A 1 15.13 15.99 -21.80
C MET A 1 13.82 15.38 -21.27
N TYR A 2 12.66 15.54 -21.93
CA TYR A 2 11.41 14.89 -21.47
C TYR A 2 11.35 13.39 -21.79
N ILE A 3 11.91 12.96 -22.92
CA ILE A 3 11.92 11.55 -23.37
C ILE A 3 12.80 10.66 -22.46
N ASP A 4 13.86 11.22 -21.89
CA ASP A 4 14.84 10.47 -21.08
C ASP A 4 14.29 10.09 -19.70
N VAL A 5 13.36 10.88 -19.15
CA VAL A 5 12.65 10.60 -17.88
C VAL A 5 11.60 9.50 -18.05
N ILE A 6 10.96 9.44 -19.22
CA ILE A 6 9.97 8.40 -19.54
C ILE A 6 10.67 7.04 -19.73
N ASN A 7 11.88 7.04 -20.30
CA ASN A 7 12.66 5.82 -20.49
C ASN A 7 13.43 5.35 -19.25
N SER A 8 13.71 6.24 -18.27
CA SER A 8 14.43 5.87 -17.03
C SER A 8 13.53 5.35 -15.91
N SER A 9 12.24 5.70 -15.94
CA SER A 9 11.27 5.13 -15.04
C SER A 9 10.83 3.79 -15.60
N SER A 10 11.54 2.73 -15.20
CA SER A 10 10.97 1.38 -15.23
C SER A 10 9.66 1.43 -14.45
N ILE A 11 8.55 1.68 -15.17
CA ILE A 11 7.22 1.68 -14.59
C ILE A 11 7.12 0.34 -13.89
N PRO A 12 6.93 0.28 -12.56
CA PRO A 12 6.81 -0.99 -11.88
C PRO A 12 5.58 -1.66 -12.48
N THR A 13 5.80 -2.55 -13.44
CA THR A 13 4.72 -3.22 -14.13
C THR A 13 4.20 -4.22 -13.11
N SER A 14 3.26 -3.77 -12.29
CA SER A 14 2.53 -4.61 -11.34
C SER A 14 1.55 -5.49 -12.13
N LYS A 15 2.05 -6.13 -13.21
CA LYS A 15 1.36 -7.12 -14.05
C LYS A 15 0.74 -8.18 -13.16
N HIS A 16 1.47 -8.59 -12.12
CA HIS A 16 1.03 -9.56 -11.13
C HIS A 16 -0.28 -9.21 -10.41
N VAL A 17 -0.56 -7.94 -10.10
CA VAL A 17 -1.84 -7.54 -9.47
C VAL A 17 -3.00 -7.64 -10.46
N TRP A 18 -2.75 -7.33 -11.73
CA TRP A 18 -3.79 -7.26 -12.76
C TRP A 18 -4.10 -8.62 -13.41
N THR A 19 -3.17 -9.58 -13.37
CA THR A 19 -3.33 -10.93 -13.92
C THR A 19 -4.20 -11.85 -13.06
N VAL A 20 -4.41 -11.53 -11.79
CA VAL A 20 -5.22 -12.36 -10.88
C VAL A 20 -6.70 -12.37 -11.33
N LYS A 21 -7.34 -13.55 -11.30
CA LYS A 21 -8.78 -13.69 -11.57
C LYS A 21 -9.62 -13.34 -10.33
N VAL A 22 -9.64 -12.06 -9.96
CA VAL A 22 -10.48 -11.52 -8.87
C VAL A 22 -11.31 -10.33 -9.36
N PRO A 23 -12.45 -10.02 -8.70
CA PRO A 23 -13.21 -8.81 -8.98
C PRO A 23 -12.35 -7.55 -8.95
N LEU A 24 -12.71 -6.56 -9.78
CA LEU A 24 -11.94 -5.32 -9.95
C LEU A 24 -11.71 -4.57 -8.63
N LYS A 25 -12.70 -4.58 -7.73
CA LYS A 25 -12.59 -3.97 -6.39
C LYS A 25 -11.40 -4.55 -5.60
N ILE A 26 -11.17 -5.86 -5.69
CA ILE A 26 -10.06 -6.54 -5.02
C ILE A 26 -8.73 -6.19 -5.68
N LYS A 27 -8.69 -6.08 -7.02
CA LYS A 27 -7.47 -5.65 -7.74
C LYS A 27 -7.03 -4.25 -7.35
N VAL A 28 -7.99 -3.31 -7.27
CA VAL A 28 -7.73 -1.93 -6.85
C VAL A 28 -7.21 -1.89 -5.41
N PHE A 29 -7.80 -2.70 -4.53
CA PHE A 29 -7.32 -2.83 -3.16
C PHE A 29 -5.89 -3.40 -3.10
N MET A 30 -5.61 -4.50 -3.80
CA MET A 30 -4.27 -5.08 -3.90
C MET A 30 -3.25 -4.08 -4.47
N TRP A 31 -3.65 -3.25 -5.43
CA TRP A 31 -2.82 -2.18 -5.95
C TRP A 31 -2.48 -1.14 -4.87
N PHE A 32 -3.43 -0.74 -4.03
CA PHE A 32 -3.17 0.15 -2.90
C PHE A 32 -2.26 -0.48 -1.85
N VAL A 33 -2.39 -1.78 -1.59
CA VAL A 33 -1.47 -2.54 -0.72
C VAL A 33 -0.07 -2.53 -1.31
N HIS A 34 0.08 -2.85 -2.59
CA HIS A 34 1.37 -2.87 -3.27
C HIS A 34 2.04 -1.48 -3.30
N LYS A 35 1.25 -0.41 -3.47
CA LYS A 35 1.76 0.97 -3.43
C LYS A 35 1.98 1.50 -2.01
N GLN A 36 1.66 0.72 -0.97
CA GLN A 36 1.76 1.11 0.43
C GLN A 36 0.99 2.40 0.75
N VAL A 37 -0.16 2.63 0.11
CA VAL A 37 -0.97 3.86 0.25
C VAL A 37 -2.28 3.65 1.00
N ILE A 38 -2.49 2.46 1.58
CA ILE A 38 -3.68 2.16 2.38
C ILE A 38 -3.70 3.05 3.61
N LEU A 39 -4.90 3.33 4.13
CA LEU A 39 -5.15 4.07 5.37
C LEU A 39 -4.79 3.25 6.62
N THR A 40 -3.58 2.73 6.70
CA THR A 40 -3.00 2.17 7.92
C THR A 40 -2.52 3.30 8.84
N LYS A 41 -2.43 3.05 10.16
CA LYS A 41 -2.08 4.10 11.13
C LYS A 41 -0.73 4.74 10.84
N ASP A 42 0.27 3.98 10.39
CA ASP A 42 1.56 4.51 9.93
C ASP A 42 1.41 5.54 8.78
N ASN A 43 0.50 5.30 7.84
CA ASN A 43 0.22 6.21 6.74
C ASN A 43 -0.65 7.40 7.14
N LEU A 44 -1.50 7.25 8.15
CA LEU A 44 -2.28 8.36 8.72
C LEU A 44 -1.36 9.35 9.46
N ILE A 45 -0.38 8.86 10.22
CA ILE A 45 0.61 9.71 10.92
C ILE A 45 1.40 10.55 9.92
N LYS A 46 1.83 9.98 8.79
CA LYS A 46 2.50 10.73 7.70
C LYS A 46 1.66 11.86 7.12
N ARG A 47 0.33 11.82 7.30
CA ARG A 47 -0.62 12.86 6.87
C ARG A 47 -0.98 13.83 7.99
N ASN A 48 -0.20 13.89 9.07
CA ASN A 48 -0.45 14.68 10.27
C ASN A 48 -1.76 14.32 10.98
N TRP A 49 -2.24 13.07 10.86
CA TRP A 49 -3.36 12.61 11.67
C TRP A 49 -2.89 12.32 13.10
N THR A 50 -3.61 12.87 14.08
CA THR A 50 -3.36 12.65 15.51
C THR A 50 -4.24 11.53 16.04
N GLY A 51 -3.64 10.40 16.38
CA GLY A 51 -4.32 9.29 17.04
C GLY A 51 -3.36 8.14 17.38
N PRO A 52 -3.89 7.04 17.94
CA PRO A 52 -3.05 5.93 18.38
C PRO A 52 -2.35 5.27 17.19
N THR A 53 -1.05 5.01 17.33
CA THR A 53 -0.21 4.32 16.33
C THR A 53 -0.30 2.79 16.45
N ARG A 54 -0.83 2.32 17.58
CA ARG A 54 -0.94 0.90 17.93
C ARG A 54 -2.07 0.23 17.17
N CYS A 55 -1.87 -1.01 16.76
CA CYS A 55 -2.84 -1.83 16.08
C CYS A 55 -4.06 -2.11 16.98
N SER A 56 -5.23 -2.21 16.38
CA SER A 56 -6.47 -2.45 17.12
C SER A 56 -6.63 -3.90 17.57
N PHE A 57 -5.89 -4.83 16.95
CA PHE A 57 -5.96 -6.27 17.22
C PHE A 57 -4.86 -6.74 18.16
N CYS A 58 -3.67 -6.14 18.08
CA CYS A 58 -2.62 -6.33 19.08
C CYS A 58 -1.95 -4.99 19.38
N ASP A 59 -1.50 -4.75 20.61
CA ASP A 59 -0.98 -3.45 21.05
C ASP A 59 0.39 -3.03 20.45
N ARG A 60 0.78 -3.59 19.29
CA ARG A 60 2.01 -3.29 18.55
C ARG A 60 1.77 -2.21 17.49
N ASP A 61 2.82 -1.57 16.99
CA ASP A 61 2.67 -0.54 15.95
C ASP A 61 2.05 -1.11 14.66
N GLU A 62 1.02 -0.44 14.16
CA GLU A 62 0.29 -0.89 12.98
C GLU A 62 1.00 -0.48 11.69
N THR A 63 1.53 -1.47 10.99
CA THR A 63 2.06 -1.33 9.62
C THR A 63 1.24 -2.18 8.65
N ILE A 64 1.36 -1.94 7.35
CA ILE A 64 0.69 -2.77 6.34
C ILE A 64 1.10 -4.25 6.48
N LYS A 65 2.39 -4.55 6.70
CA LYS A 65 2.84 -5.94 6.90
C LYS A 65 2.19 -6.55 8.14
N HIS A 66 2.21 -5.81 9.23
CA HIS A 66 1.63 -6.25 10.48
C HIS A 66 0.13 -6.54 10.33
N LEU A 67 -0.65 -5.60 9.79
CA LEU A 67 -2.10 -5.73 9.64
C LEU A 67 -2.55 -6.92 8.76
N PHE A 68 -1.77 -7.28 7.73
CA PHE A 68 -2.15 -8.33 6.78
C PHE A 68 -1.49 -9.69 7.00
N PHE A 69 -0.31 -9.75 7.64
CA PHE A 69 0.49 -10.98 7.71
C PHE A 69 0.93 -11.39 9.12
N ASP A 70 1.20 -10.43 10.02
CA ASP A 70 1.84 -10.72 11.31
C ASP A 70 0.97 -10.46 12.55
N CYS A 71 -0.25 -9.93 12.38
CA CYS A 71 -1.11 -9.49 13.48
C CYS A 71 -1.58 -10.66 14.35
#